data_AF-A0AAW1GGU2-F1
#
_entry.id   AF-A0AAW1GGU2-F1
#
_cell.length_a   1.000
_cell.length_b   1.000
_cell.length_c   1.000
_cell.angle_alpha   90.00
_cell.angle_beta   90.00
_cell.angle_gamma   90.00
#
_symmetry.space_group_name_H-M   'P 1'
#
loop_
_entity.id
_entity.type
_entity.pdbx_description
1 polymer ?
#
loop_
_entity_poly.entity_id
_entity_poly.type
_entity_poly.pdbx_seq_one_letter_code
_entity_poly.pdbx_strand_id
1 'polypeptide(L)'
;MGLAEYQQLITRNPIFLERVEGVGIIGEEEAINWGLSGPMLRSSGIQWDLRKVDHYECYDEFDWAVQWQKEGDSLARYLVRIGEMAESIKIIQQALEGIPGGPYENLEIRRFNRIKYPEWNDFEYRFISKKPSPTFELAKQELYVRVEAPKGELGIFFDRRSECFSLEMENSPTWFYQFANSATVS
;
A
#
# COMPACT_ATOMS: atom_id res chain seq x y z
N MET A 1 19.13 -5.91 -16.48
CA MET A 1 19.70 -6.37 -15.20
C MET A 1 18.53 -6.76 -14.31
N GLY A 2 18.40 -8.04 -13.96
CA GLY A 2 17.23 -8.58 -13.24
C GLY A 2 17.39 -8.53 -11.71
N LEU A 3 16.28 -8.76 -10.97
CA LEU A 3 16.29 -8.85 -9.49
C LEU A 3 17.31 -9.89 -8.98
N ALA A 4 17.42 -11.03 -9.66
CA ALA A 4 18.36 -12.09 -9.30
C ALA A 4 19.84 -11.67 -9.42
N GLU A 5 20.19 -10.89 -10.45
CA GLU A 5 21.56 -10.39 -10.64
C GLU A 5 21.91 -9.35 -9.56
N TYR A 6 20.97 -8.47 -9.23
CA TYR A 6 21.14 -7.49 -8.15
C TYR A 6 21.34 -8.17 -6.79
N GLN A 7 20.54 -9.20 -6.50
CA GLN A 7 20.67 -10.00 -5.29
C GLN A 7 22.03 -10.72 -5.22
N GLN A 8 22.49 -11.31 -6.33
CA GLN A 8 23.80 -11.97 -6.38
C GLN A 8 24.96 -11.01 -6.10
N LEU A 9 24.90 -9.78 -6.61
CA LEU A 9 25.96 -8.78 -6.43
C LEU A 9 26.01 -8.20 -5.02
N ILE A 10 24.85 -7.95 -4.40
CA ILE A 10 24.78 -7.21 -3.13
C ILE A 10 24.65 -8.13 -1.93
N THR A 11 23.75 -9.12 -1.98
CA THR A 11 23.43 -9.94 -0.81
C THR A 11 24.62 -10.78 -0.35
N ARG A 12 25.55 -11.13 -1.25
CA ARG A 12 26.78 -11.87 -0.93
C ARG A 12 28.00 -10.99 -0.73
N ASN A 13 27.85 -9.66 -0.77
CA ASN A 13 28.97 -8.76 -0.61
C ASN A 13 29.35 -8.66 0.88
N PRO A 14 30.57 -9.06 1.29
CA PRO A 14 30.98 -9.04 2.69
C PRO A 14 30.96 -7.62 3.29
N ILE A 15 31.29 -6.60 2.49
CA ILE A 15 31.26 -5.19 2.92
C ILE A 15 29.82 -4.73 3.21
N PHE A 16 28.85 -5.25 2.45
CA PHE A 16 27.45 -4.94 2.69
C PHE A 16 26.98 -5.61 3.98
N LEU A 17 27.23 -6.91 4.12
CA LEU A 17 26.83 -7.69 5.31
C LEU A 17 27.39 -7.07 6.60
N GLU A 18 28.68 -6.74 6.64
CA GLU A 18 29.33 -6.10 7.79
C GLU A 18 28.65 -4.78 8.22
N ARG A 19 27.99 -4.08 7.30
CA ARG A 19 27.32 -2.79 7.57
C ARG A 19 25.87 -2.91 8.02
N VAL A 20 25.21 -4.04 7.75
CA VAL A 20 23.76 -4.17 7.96
C VAL A 20 23.38 -5.30 8.90
N GLU A 21 24.23 -6.32 9.03
CA GLU A 21 24.02 -7.44 9.94
C GLU A 21 24.13 -6.97 11.39
N GLY A 22 23.13 -7.27 12.21
CA GLY A 22 23.07 -6.87 13.61
C GLY A 22 22.84 -5.37 13.87
N VAL A 23 22.56 -4.57 12.83
CA VAL A 23 22.34 -3.12 12.97
C VAL A 23 20.85 -2.79 13.07
N GLY A 24 20.47 -2.07 14.14
CA GLY A 24 19.10 -1.60 14.35
C GLY A 24 18.11 -2.75 14.51
N ILE A 25 18.44 -3.68 15.42
CA ILE A 25 17.60 -4.83 15.78
C ILE A 25 16.35 -4.33 16.48
N ILE A 26 15.19 -4.84 16.06
CA ILE A 26 13.89 -4.56 16.69
C ILE A 26 13.20 -5.89 16.97
N GLY A 27 12.89 -6.15 18.24
CA GLY A 27 12.18 -7.36 18.65
C GLY A 27 10.68 -7.35 18.29
N GLU A 28 10.03 -8.51 18.41
CA GLU A 28 8.58 -8.66 18.16
C GLU A 28 7.74 -7.72 19.06
N GLU A 29 8.01 -7.73 20.37
CA GLU A 29 7.28 -6.89 21.34
C GLU A 29 7.52 -5.40 21.11
N GLU A 30 8.76 -5.00 20.81
CA GLU A 30 9.11 -3.62 20.50
C GLU A 30 8.40 -3.14 19.24
N ALA A 31 8.37 -3.96 18.18
CA ALA A 31 7.70 -3.62 16.93
C ALA A 31 6.19 -3.37 17.14
N ILE A 32 5.53 -4.19 17.97
CA ILE A 32 4.12 -4.01 18.32
C ILE A 32 3.92 -2.75 19.17
N ASN A 33 4.72 -2.58 20.23
CA ASN A 33 4.61 -1.43 21.13
C ASN A 33 4.86 -0.09 20.43
N TRP A 34 5.72 -0.08 19.42
CA TRP A 34 6.05 1.11 18.62
C TRP A 34 5.06 1.35 17.48
N GLY A 35 4.07 0.47 17.27
CA GLY A 35 3.11 0.59 16.19
C GLY A 35 3.75 0.44 14.80
N LEU A 36 4.83 -0.32 14.69
CA LEU A 36 5.47 -0.58 13.40
C LEU A 36 4.62 -1.54 12.57
N SER A 37 4.59 -1.34 11.26
CA SER A 37 3.88 -2.23 10.33
C SER A 37 4.68 -2.48 9.05
N GLY A 38 4.14 -3.34 8.18
CA GLY A 38 4.75 -3.70 6.90
C GLY A 38 6.10 -4.42 7.05
N PRO A 39 7.15 -4.01 6.31
CA PRO A 39 8.42 -4.72 6.29
C PRO A 39 9.17 -4.62 7.63
N MET A 40 8.93 -3.59 8.43
CA MET A 40 9.52 -3.47 9.76
C MET A 40 9.01 -4.57 10.68
N LEU A 41 7.67 -4.71 10.76
CA LEU A 41 7.00 -5.72 11.58
C LEU A 41 7.35 -7.15 11.13
N ARG A 42 7.36 -7.38 9.80
CA ARG A 42 7.71 -8.66 9.20
C ARG A 42 9.17 -9.04 9.34
N SER A 43 10.08 -8.07 9.44
CA SER A 43 11.49 -8.34 9.70
C SER A 43 11.76 -8.78 11.13
N SER A 44 10.86 -8.47 12.06
CA SER A 44 10.99 -8.77 13.49
C SER A 44 10.41 -10.13 13.90
N GLY A 45 9.86 -10.92 12.97
CA GLY A 45 9.29 -12.25 13.24
C GLY A 45 7.78 -12.36 13.06
N ILE A 46 7.08 -11.24 12.89
CA ILE A 46 5.61 -11.21 12.89
C ILE A 46 5.09 -11.32 11.45
N GLN A 47 4.42 -12.43 11.13
CA GLN A 47 3.82 -12.70 9.81
C GLN A 47 2.49 -11.96 9.62
N TRP A 48 2.55 -10.63 9.56
CA TRP A 48 1.37 -9.77 9.41
C TRP A 48 1.42 -8.99 8.10
N ASP A 49 0.41 -9.19 7.25
CA ASP A 49 0.24 -8.50 5.97
C ASP A 49 -1.25 -8.24 5.70
N LEU A 50 -1.61 -6.96 5.53
CA LEU A 50 -3.02 -6.56 5.36
C LEU A 50 -3.65 -7.16 4.10
N ARG A 51 -2.86 -7.47 3.07
CA ARG A 51 -3.37 -8.09 1.82
C ARG A 51 -3.94 -9.50 2.06
N LYS A 52 -3.44 -10.21 3.08
CA LYS A 52 -3.94 -11.53 3.49
C LYS A 52 -4.90 -11.48 4.69
N VAL A 53 -4.88 -10.41 5.48
CA VAL A 53 -5.75 -10.28 6.67
C VAL A 53 -7.09 -9.64 6.33
N ASP A 54 -7.06 -8.53 5.61
CA ASP A 54 -8.27 -7.78 5.26
C ASP A 54 -8.86 -8.22 3.92
N HIS A 55 -8.15 -9.06 3.16
CA HIS A 55 -8.64 -9.67 1.93
C HIS A 55 -9.21 -8.65 0.92
N TYR A 56 -8.53 -7.50 0.79
CA TYR A 56 -9.01 -6.43 -0.10
C TYR A 56 -8.65 -6.71 -1.56
N GLU A 57 -9.45 -6.13 -2.48
CA GLU A 57 -9.32 -6.35 -3.93
C GLU A 57 -9.37 -7.84 -4.32
N CYS A 58 -8.41 -8.33 -5.10
CA CYS A 58 -8.32 -9.71 -5.57
C CYS A 58 -7.02 -10.42 -5.15
N TYR A 59 -6.38 -9.96 -4.06
CA TYR A 59 -5.11 -10.56 -3.60
C TYR A 59 -5.23 -12.03 -3.15
N ASP A 60 -6.45 -12.50 -2.89
CA ASP A 60 -6.75 -13.90 -2.55
C ASP A 60 -6.77 -14.83 -3.75
N GLU A 61 -6.97 -14.29 -4.96
CA GLU A 61 -6.99 -15.09 -6.19
C GLU A 61 -5.58 -15.48 -6.65
N PHE A 62 -4.55 -14.81 -6.12
CA PHE A 62 -3.16 -15.05 -6.47
C PHE A 62 -2.45 -15.96 -5.45
N ASP A 63 -1.59 -16.85 -5.96
CA ASP A 63 -0.68 -17.67 -5.16
C ASP A 63 0.60 -16.89 -4.86
N TRP A 64 0.75 -16.41 -3.63
CA TRP A 64 1.93 -15.70 -3.15
C TRP A 64 2.11 -15.90 -1.64
N ALA A 65 3.34 -15.76 -1.17
CA ALA A 65 3.72 -15.98 0.22
C ALA A 65 4.17 -14.68 0.91
N VAL A 66 3.74 -14.49 2.16
CA VAL A 66 4.19 -13.36 2.98
C VAL A 66 5.66 -13.58 3.35
N GLN A 67 6.51 -12.64 2.96
CA GLN A 67 7.94 -12.67 3.28
C GLN A 67 8.17 -12.11 4.68
N TRP A 68 8.90 -12.85 5.50
CA TRP A 68 9.22 -12.48 6.87
C TRP A 68 10.63 -12.96 7.23
N GLN A 69 11.19 -12.38 8.28
CA GLN A 69 12.48 -12.72 8.86
C GLN A 69 12.37 -12.64 10.38
N LYS A 70 13.30 -13.24 11.12
CA LYS A 70 13.23 -13.31 12.59
C LYS A 70 14.21 -12.36 13.28
N GLU A 71 15.24 -11.97 12.59
CA GLU A 71 16.43 -11.32 13.14
C GLU A 71 16.18 -9.87 13.53
N GLY A 72 15.18 -9.19 12.92
CA GLY A 72 14.79 -7.82 13.25
C GLY A 72 15.81 -6.75 12.87
N ASP A 73 16.95 -7.13 12.28
CA ASP A 73 18.04 -6.25 11.91
C ASP A 73 17.86 -5.61 10.53
N SER A 74 18.81 -4.75 10.13
CA SER A 74 18.76 -4.09 8.84
C SER A 74 18.89 -5.07 7.66
N LEU A 75 19.60 -6.19 7.86
CA LEU A 75 19.69 -7.26 6.88
C LEU A 75 18.34 -7.95 6.67
N ALA A 76 17.62 -8.29 7.75
CA ALA A 76 16.29 -8.87 7.72
C ALA A 76 15.31 -7.98 6.95
N ARG A 77 15.32 -6.66 7.22
CA ARG A 77 14.50 -5.68 6.46
C ARG A 77 14.84 -5.67 4.97
N TYR A 78 16.12 -5.75 4.64
CA TYR A 78 16.55 -5.84 3.24
C TYR A 78 16.05 -7.14 2.59
N LEU A 79 16.22 -8.29 3.25
CA LEU A 79 15.79 -9.59 2.74
C LEU A 79 14.28 -9.67 2.51
N VAL A 80 13.48 -9.14 3.46
CA VAL A 80 12.02 -9.02 3.28
C VAL A 80 11.71 -8.24 2.01
N ARG A 81 12.30 -7.04 1.81
CA ARG A 81 12.04 -6.22 0.62
C ARG A 81 12.44 -6.90 -0.70
N ILE A 82 13.57 -7.61 -0.73
CA ILE A 82 13.98 -8.37 -1.91
C ILE A 82 12.97 -9.49 -2.20
N GLY A 83 12.54 -10.22 -1.18
CA GLY A 83 11.52 -11.25 -1.31
C GLY A 83 10.19 -10.68 -1.81
N GLU A 84 9.76 -9.55 -1.27
CA GLU A 84 8.52 -8.89 -1.70
C GLU A 84 8.55 -8.45 -3.16
N MET A 85 9.71 -8.00 -3.67
CA MET A 85 9.87 -7.69 -5.09
C MET A 85 9.71 -8.96 -5.94
N ALA A 86 10.22 -10.11 -5.49
CA ALA A 86 10.05 -11.38 -6.19
C ALA A 86 8.58 -11.83 -6.19
N GLU A 87 7.89 -11.76 -5.05
CA GLU A 87 6.45 -12.07 -4.95
C GLU A 87 5.61 -11.09 -5.77
N SER A 88 5.96 -9.80 -5.81
CA SER A 88 5.27 -8.82 -6.64
C SER A 88 5.37 -9.17 -8.13
N ILE A 89 6.55 -9.60 -8.60
CA ILE A 89 6.72 -10.09 -9.97
C ILE A 89 5.85 -11.33 -10.22
N LYS A 90 5.79 -12.26 -9.25
CA LYS A 90 4.95 -13.48 -9.33
C LYS A 90 3.46 -13.12 -9.45
N ILE A 91 2.98 -12.16 -8.67
CA ILE A 91 1.59 -11.67 -8.73
C ILE A 91 1.31 -11.03 -10.09
N ILE A 92 2.22 -10.17 -10.58
CA ILE A 92 2.06 -9.51 -11.89
C ILE A 92 1.96 -10.55 -13.02
N GLN A 93 2.77 -11.62 -12.98
CA GLN A 93 2.73 -12.68 -13.97
C GLN A 93 1.38 -13.43 -13.94
N GLN A 94 0.89 -13.80 -12.76
CA GLN A 94 -0.43 -14.43 -12.61
C GLN A 94 -1.56 -13.51 -13.07
N ALA A 95 -1.48 -12.22 -12.74
CA ALA A 95 -2.46 -11.23 -13.16
C ALA A 95 -2.50 -11.08 -14.68
N LEU A 96 -1.34 -11.09 -15.36
CA LEU A 96 -1.26 -11.03 -16.82
C LEU A 96 -1.91 -12.23 -17.51
N GLU A 97 -1.78 -13.43 -16.92
CA GLU A 97 -2.43 -14.65 -17.43
C GLU A 97 -3.95 -14.65 -17.16
N GLY A 98 -4.37 -14.02 -16.07
CA GLY A 98 -5.75 -14.02 -15.59
C GLY A 98 -6.61 -12.80 -15.94
N ILE A 99 -6.15 -11.88 -16.80
CA ILE A 99 -6.91 -10.64 -17.09
C ILE A 99 -8.28 -10.97 -17.67
N PRO A 100 -9.39 -10.69 -16.95
CA PRO A 100 -10.71 -10.89 -17.50
C PRO A 100 -11.02 -9.78 -18.53
N GLY A 101 -11.68 -10.15 -19.62
CA GLY A 101 -12.29 -9.17 -20.50
C GLY A 101 -13.47 -8.48 -19.81
N GLY A 102 -13.68 -7.19 -20.06
CA GLY A 102 -14.86 -6.48 -19.55
C GLY A 102 -14.64 -4.97 -19.36
N PRO A 103 -15.68 -4.26 -18.89
CA PRO A 103 -15.56 -2.87 -18.46
C PRO A 103 -14.60 -2.73 -17.27
N TYR A 104 -13.61 -1.85 -17.37
CA TYR A 104 -12.63 -1.56 -16.32
C TYR A 104 -13.09 -0.45 -15.33
N GLU A 105 -14.20 0.22 -15.65
CA GLU A 105 -14.83 1.24 -14.80
C GLU A 105 -16.12 0.67 -14.21
N ASN A 106 -16.46 1.12 -13.00
CA ASN A 106 -17.77 0.84 -12.41
C ASN A 106 -18.89 1.27 -13.38
N LEU A 107 -19.79 0.35 -13.69
CA LEU A 107 -20.89 0.56 -14.63
C LEU A 107 -21.84 1.70 -14.20
N GLU A 108 -21.98 1.95 -12.91
CA GLU A 108 -22.78 3.05 -12.38
C GLU A 108 -22.12 4.41 -12.65
N ILE A 109 -20.78 4.49 -12.65
CA ILE A 109 -20.03 5.69 -13.04
C ILE A 109 -20.12 5.93 -14.55
N ARG A 110 -20.15 4.85 -15.35
CA ARG A 110 -20.37 4.95 -16.81
C ARG A 110 -21.72 5.57 -17.18
N ARG A 111 -22.76 5.46 -16.34
CA ARG A 111 -24.04 6.17 -16.58
C ARG A 111 -23.83 7.69 -16.66
N PHE A 112 -22.87 8.24 -15.91
CA PHE A 112 -22.53 9.67 -15.91
C PHE A 112 -21.65 10.08 -17.09
N ASN A 113 -20.76 9.18 -17.56
CA ASN A 113 -19.83 9.42 -18.66
C ASN A 113 -20.44 9.29 -20.07
N ARG A 114 -21.78 9.33 -20.21
CA ARG A 114 -22.45 9.06 -21.49
C ARG A 114 -22.24 10.15 -22.56
N ILE A 115 -21.64 11.29 -22.21
CA ILE A 115 -21.34 12.36 -23.16
C ILE A 115 -19.81 12.50 -23.27
N LYS A 116 -19.16 11.63 -24.03
CA LYS A 116 -17.71 11.70 -24.27
C LYS A 116 -17.32 12.65 -25.42
N TYR A 117 -18.25 12.96 -26.33
CA TYR A 117 -18.03 13.87 -27.46
C TYR A 117 -19.29 14.68 -27.79
N PRO A 118 -19.54 15.82 -27.11
CA PRO A 118 -20.54 16.78 -27.61
C PRO A 118 -20.06 17.38 -28.95
N GLU A 119 -20.96 17.66 -29.88
CA GLU A 119 -20.61 18.36 -31.12
C GLU A 119 -19.93 19.70 -30.80
N TRP A 120 -18.84 20.01 -31.50
CA TRP A 120 -18.08 21.23 -31.31
C TRP A 120 -18.98 22.44 -31.66
N ASN A 121 -19.17 23.37 -30.72
CA ASN A 121 -20.05 24.57 -30.74
C ASN A 121 -21.51 24.43 -30.28
N ASP A 122 -21.95 23.31 -29.68
CA ASP A 122 -23.27 23.32 -29.06
C ASP A 122 -23.29 24.15 -27.74
N PHE A 123 -24.38 24.87 -27.49
CA PHE A 123 -24.50 25.84 -26.37
C PHE A 123 -24.28 25.16 -25.00
N GLU A 124 -24.53 23.85 -24.92
CA GLU A 124 -24.28 23.01 -23.73
C GLU A 124 -22.80 22.84 -23.36
N TYR A 125 -21.84 23.04 -24.29
CA TYR A 125 -20.41 22.82 -24.05
C TYR A 125 -19.85 23.71 -22.92
N ARG A 126 -20.43 24.91 -22.74
CA ARG A 126 -20.03 25.86 -21.68
C ARG A 126 -20.51 25.45 -20.28
N PHE A 127 -21.42 24.49 -20.18
CA PHE A 127 -21.95 23.98 -18.91
C PHE A 127 -21.35 22.62 -18.51
N ILE A 128 -20.77 21.86 -19.45
CA ILE A 128 -20.12 20.58 -19.16
C ILE A 128 -18.87 20.75 -18.28
N SER A 129 -18.11 21.84 -18.45
CA SER A 129 -16.96 22.18 -17.60
C SER A 129 -17.33 22.65 -16.19
N LYS A 130 -18.62 22.86 -15.94
CA LYS A 130 -19.19 23.25 -14.63
C LYS A 130 -20.19 22.22 -14.12
N LYS A 131 -20.11 20.94 -14.52
CA LYS A 131 -20.83 19.93 -13.74
C LYS A 131 -20.20 19.91 -12.34
N PRO A 132 -20.92 20.31 -11.27
CA PRO A 132 -20.46 19.92 -9.94
C PRO A 132 -20.32 18.40 -9.99
N SER A 133 -19.26 17.86 -9.36
CA SER A 133 -19.21 16.44 -9.10
C SER A 133 -20.57 16.02 -8.55
N PRO A 134 -21.18 14.91 -9.01
CA PRO A 134 -22.39 14.42 -8.37
C PRO A 134 -22.08 14.32 -6.89
N THR A 135 -22.67 15.18 -6.07
CA THR A 135 -22.53 15.14 -4.62
C THR A 135 -23.18 13.84 -4.20
N PHE A 136 -22.42 12.75 -4.17
CA PHE A 136 -22.92 11.49 -3.66
C PHE A 136 -23.26 11.73 -2.19
N GLU A 137 -24.53 11.64 -1.86
CA GLU A 137 -24.99 11.72 -0.47
C GLU A 137 -24.55 10.43 0.24
N LEU A 138 -23.29 10.37 0.63
CA LEU A 138 -22.79 9.34 1.54
C LEU A 138 -23.53 9.46 2.87
N ALA A 139 -24.02 8.36 3.42
CA ALA A 139 -24.55 8.37 4.78
C ALA A 139 -23.49 8.95 5.73
N LYS A 140 -23.91 9.75 6.73
CA LYS A 140 -23.00 10.28 7.75
C LYS A 140 -22.39 9.09 8.49
N GLN A 141 -21.13 8.80 8.22
CA GLN A 141 -20.39 7.68 8.79
C GLN A 141 -18.93 8.07 8.98
N GLU A 142 -18.34 7.52 10.04
CA GLU A 142 -16.91 7.47 10.24
C GLU A 142 -16.41 6.16 9.62
N LEU A 143 -15.43 6.24 8.72
CA LEU A 143 -14.86 5.09 8.03
C LEU A 143 -13.34 5.14 8.14
N TYR A 144 -12.74 4.09 8.68
CA TYR A 144 -11.30 3.88 8.61
C TYR A 144 -11.01 2.79 7.58
N VAL A 145 -10.27 3.14 6.54
CA VAL A 145 -9.79 2.18 5.54
C VAL A 145 -8.28 2.09 5.67
N ARG A 146 -7.75 0.88 5.71
CA ARG A 146 -6.31 0.62 5.74
C ARG A 146 -5.90 -0.19 4.52
N VAL A 147 -4.74 0.15 3.98
CA VAL A 147 -4.13 -0.51 2.82
C VAL A 147 -2.67 -0.81 3.15
N GLU A 148 -2.14 -1.92 2.65
CA GLU A 148 -0.69 -2.16 2.70
C GLU A 148 -0.02 -1.32 1.60
N ALA A 149 0.71 -0.30 2.03
CA ALA A 149 1.62 0.44 1.16
C ALA A 149 3.04 -0.14 1.29
N PRO A 150 3.95 0.02 0.32
CA PRO A 150 5.32 -0.54 0.38
C PRO A 150 6.20 -0.12 1.59
N LYS A 151 5.71 0.80 2.42
CA LYS A 151 6.32 1.26 3.68
C LYS A 151 5.63 0.70 4.94
N GLY A 152 4.45 0.11 4.80
CA GLY A 152 3.58 -0.46 5.82
C GLY A 152 2.13 -0.01 5.69
N GLU A 153 1.37 -0.16 6.76
CA GLU A 153 -0.04 0.23 6.83
C GLU A 153 -0.20 1.73 6.55
N LEU A 154 -1.04 2.04 5.57
CA LEU A 154 -1.56 3.36 5.30
C LEU A 154 -3.04 3.36 5.67
N GLY A 155 -3.35 3.97 6.81
CA GLY A 155 -4.71 4.26 7.24
C GLY A 155 -5.19 5.59 6.69
N ILE A 156 -6.40 5.60 6.15
CA ILE A 156 -7.15 6.80 5.81
C ILE A 156 -8.42 6.80 6.66
N PHE A 157 -8.48 7.74 7.59
CA PHE A 157 -9.69 8.02 8.33
C PHE A 157 -10.54 9.03 7.56
N PHE A 158 -11.83 8.72 7.44
CA PHE A 158 -12.85 9.58 6.86
C PHE A 158 -13.92 9.86 7.92
N ASP A 159 -14.05 11.13 8.32
CA ASP A 159 -15.17 11.62 9.13
C ASP A 159 -15.98 12.63 8.31
N ARG A 160 -17.31 12.45 8.25
CA ARG A 160 -18.24 13.37 7.58
C ARG A 160 -19.14 14.06 8.60
N ARG A 161 -18.66 15.18 9.16
CA ARG A 161 -19.46 16.10 9.99
C ARG A 161 -20.22 17.12 9.13
N SER A 162 -21.49 16.81 8.85
CA SER A 162 -22.59 17.68 8.33
C SER A 162 -22.29 18.84 7.34
N GLU A 163 -23.02 18.79 6.22
CA GLU A 163 -23.37 19.88 5.27
C GLU A 163 -22.28 20.64 4.50
N CYS A 164 -21.03 20.61 4.94
CA CYS A 164 -19.90 21.12 4.14
C CYS A 164 -18.83 20.03 4.01
N PHE A 165 -18.19 19.94 2.85
CA PHE A 165 -17.12 18.97 2.56
C PHE A 165 -15.86 19.28 3.40
N SER A 166 -15.92 19.04 4.70
CA SER A 166 -14.75 19.04 5.57
C SER A 166 -14.21 17.62 5.59
N LEU A 167 -13.18 17.37 4.77
CA LEU A 167 -12.40 16.14 4.80
C LEU A 167 -11.34 16.29 5.90
N GLU A 168 -11.55 15.65 7.04
CA GLU A 168 -10.48 15.43 8.01
C GLU A 168 -9.80 14.11 7.63
N MET A 169 -8.74 14.23 6.80
CA MET A 169 -7.90 13.09 6.44
C MET A 169 -6.75 12.97 7.44
N GLU A 170 -6.93 12.12 8.44
CA GLU A 170 -5.82 11.70 9.27
C GLU A 170 -5.08 10.57 8.56
N ASN A 171 -3.92 10.90 7.98
CA ASN A 171 -3.00 9.90 7.49
C ASN A 171 -2.19 9.40 8.68
N SER A 172 -2.16 8.09 8.90
CA SER A 172 -1.25 7.43 9.83
C SER A 172 -0.07 6.82 9.05
N PRO A 173 0.83 7.62 8.44
CA PRO A 173 1.90 7.07 7.64
C PRO A 173 2.86 6.30 8.53
N THR A 174 3.14 5.05 8.20
CA THR A 174 4.03 4.16 8.95
C THR A 174 5.41 4.77 9.24
N TRP A 175 5.87 5.62 8.33
CA TRP A 175 7.12 6.37 8.43
C TRP A 175 7.19 7.31 9.64
N PHE A 176 6.06 7.85 10.09
CA PHE A 176 6.01 8.70 11.28
C PHE A 176 6.42 7.91 12.54
N TYR A 177 5.85 6.72 12.72
CA TYR A 177 6.22 5.81 13.81
C TYR A 177 7.65 5.30 13.69
N GLN A 178 8.13 5.06 12.47
CA GLN A 178 9.54 4.69 12.24
C GLN A 178 10.49 5.81 12.68
N PHE A 179 10.21 7.07 12.33
CA PHE A 179 11.10 8.17 12.70
C PHE A 179 10.98 8.64 14.14
N ALA A 180 9.76 8.67 14.68
CA ALA A 180 9.53 9.05 16.08
C ALA A 180 10.35 8.18 17.04
N ASN A 181 10.49 6.89 16.75
CA ASN A 181 11.23 5.94 17.59
C ASN A 181 12.73 5.87 17.27
N SER A 182 13.18 6.37 16.12
CA SER A 182 14.61 6.49 15.82
C SER A 182 15.28 7.66 16.54
N ALA A 183 14.52 8.68 16.95
CA ALA A 183 15.02 9.88 17.64
C ALA A 183 15.21 9.67 19.15
N THR A 184 14.65 8.61 19.72
CA THR A 184 14.77 8.25 21.15
C THR A 184 15.94 7.31 21.43
N VAL A 185 16.59 6.76 20.41
CA VAL A 185 17.77 5.90 20.52
C VAL A 185 19.00 6.69 20.07
N SER A 186 19.45 7.63 20.91
CA SER A 186 20.73 8.34 20.79
C SER A 186 21.38 8.48 22.16
#